data_AF-A0A8T6U487-F1
#
_entry.id   AF-A0A8T6U487-F1
#
_cell.length_a   1.000
_cell.length_b   1.000
_cell.length_c   1.000
_cell.angle_alpha   90.00
_cell.angle_beta   90.00
_cell.angle_gamma   90.00
#
_symmetry.space_group_name_H-M   'P 1'
#
loop_
_entity.id
_entity.type
_entity.pdbx_description
1 polymer ?
#
loop_
_entity_poly.entity_id
_entity_poly.type
_entity_poly.pdbx_seq_one_letter_code
_entity_poly.pdbx_strand_id
1 'polypeptide(L)'
;RKFSEGLRFVASGTSGERTEMEQFLKNLHSEGKLFYGVHSSKSLIVTCYVTNYHREHIHFVDGVDGGYAMAAKKMKKQVAENE
;
A
#
# COMPACT_ATOMS: atom_id res chain seq x y z
N ARG A 1 14.67 7.41 4.43
CA ARG A 1 14.64 8.16 3.14
C ARG A 1 13.46 7.66 2.34
N LYS A 2 12.49 8.52 1.97
CA LYS A 2 11.33 8.13 1.17
C LYS A 2 11.78 7.90 -0.28
N PHE A 3 11.52 6.73 -0.84
CA PHE A 3 12.06 6.33 -2.16
C PHE A 3 11.19 6.79 -3.34
N SER A 4 10.02 7.39 -3.08
CA SER A 4 9.17 7.97 -4.13
C SER A 4 8.20 9.01 -3.57
N GLU A 5 7.63 9.82 -4.47
CA GLU A 5 6.63 10.86 -4.16
C GLU A 5 5.35 10.30 -3.50
N GLY A 6 4.92 9.06 -3.82
CA GLY A 6 3.73 8.42 -3.25
C GLY A 6 3.90 7.84 -1.84
N LEU A 7 2.80 7.81 -1.06
CA LEU A 7 2.73 7.08 0.21
C LEU A 7 2.45 5.59 -0.05
N ARG A 8 3.28 4.72 0.52
CA ARG A 8 3.10 3.26 0.51
C ARG A 8 3.39 2.73 1.90
N PHE A 9 2.45 1.98 2.46
CA PHE A 9 2.58 1.32 3.75
C PHE A 9 1.71 0.07 3.77
N VAL A 10 1.99 -0.82 4.72
CA VAL A 10 1.14 -1.95 5.05
C VAL A 10 0.60 -1.68 6.44
N ALA A 11 -0.70 -1.87 6.66
CA ALA A 11 -1.33 -1.76 7.96
C ALA A 11 -2.15 -3.02 8.25
N SER A 12 -2.17 -3.41 9.53
CA SER A 12 -3.08 -4.43 10.06
C SER A 12 -4.31 -3.77 10.67
N GLY A 13 -5.46 -4.42 10.54
CA GLY A 13 -6.71 -3.96 11.12
C GLY A 13 -7.83 -4.96 10.87
N THR A 14 -9.00 -4.65 11.41
CA THR A 14 -10.25 -5.38 11.18
C THR A 14 -10.82 -5.10 9.79
N SER A 15 -11.79 -5.92 9.38
CA SER A 15 -12.55 -5.68 8.14
C SER A 15 -13.35 -4.37 8.19
N GLY A 16 -13.84 -3.97 9.37
CA GLY A 16 -14.55 -2.70 9.60
C GLY A 16 -13.64 -1.50 9.36
N GLU A 17 -12.49 -1.45 10.03
CA GLU A 17 -11.52 -0.36 9.87
C GLU A 17 -11.03 -0.22 8.42
N ARG A 18 -10.80 -1.36 7.74
CA ARG A 18 -10.46 -1.34 6.30
C ARG A 18 -11.56 -0.72 5.46
N THR A 19 -12.83 -1.04 5.75
CA THR A 19 -13.99 -0.53 5.00
C THR A 19 -14.14 0.98 5.21
N GLU A 20 -13.98 1.46 6.44
CA GLU A 20 -13.97 2.88 6.77
C GLU A 20 -12.84 3.63 6.05
N MET A 21 -11.63 3.06 6.06
CA MET A 21 -10.48 3.61 5.34
C MET A 21 -10.72 3.66 3.83
N GLU A 22 -11.24 2.59 3.23
CA GLU A 22 -11.55 2.55 1.80
C GLU A 22 -12.62 3.58 1.42
N GLN A 23 -13.63 3.80 2.27
CA GLN A 23 -14.65 4.82 2.05
C GLN A 23 -14.07 6.24 2.15
N PHE A 24 -13.18 6.49 3.12
CA PHE A 24 -12.47 7.76 3.23
C PHE A 24 -11.64 8.07 1.97
N LEU A 25 -10.88 7.09 1.47
CA LEU A 25 -10.09 7.22 0.25
C LEU A 25 -10.99 7.44 -0.98
N LYS A 26 -12.12 6.74 -1.06
CA LYS A 26 -13.11 6.92 -2.12
C LYS A 26 -13.66 8.35 -2.16
N ASN A 27 -13.98 8.93 -1.00
CA ASN A 27 -14.45 10.31 -0.92
C ASN A 27 -13.39 11.29 -1.45
N LEU A 28 -12.14 11.16 -0.99
CA LEU A 28 -11.04 12.01 -1.45
C LEU A 28 -10.79 11.85 -2.97
N HIS A 29 -10.92 10.64 -3.50
CA HIS A 29 -10.80 10.43 -4.95
C HIS A 29 -11.95 11.10 -5.72
N SER A 30 -13.19 11.02 -5.22
CA SER A 30 -14.34 11.70 -5.86
C SER A 30 -14.22 13.23 -5.84
N GLU A 31 -13.47 13.78 -4.89
CA GLU A 31 -13.13 15.20 -4.82
C GLU A 31 -11.92 15.57 -5.71
N GLY A 32 -11.35 14.61 -6.45
CA GLY A 32 -10.19 14.81 -7.31
C GLY A 32 -8.88 15.02 -6.55
N LYS A 33 -8.83 14.74 -5.25
CA LYS A 33 -7.67 15.05 -4.39
C LYS A 33 -6.54 14.03 -4.48
N LEU A 34 -6.84 12.79 -4.86
CA LEU A 34 -5.87 11.71 -4.94
C LEU A 34 -6.32 10.56 -5.84
N PHE A 35 -5.35 9.75 -6.24
CA PHE A 35 -5.55 8.39 -6.73
C PHE A 35 -5.06 7.40 -5.67
N TYR A 36 -5.73 6.27 -5.51
CA TYR A 36 -5.37 5.29 -4.50
C TYR A 36 -5.56 3.85 -4.96
N GLY A 37 -4.93 2.95 -4.21
CA GLY A 37 -5.15 1.52 -4.36
C GLY A 37 -4.97 0.82 -3.02
N VAL A 38 -5.88 -0.09 -2.72
CA VAL A 38 -5.85 -0.92 -1.51
C VAL A 38 -5.98 -2.39 -1.91
N HIS A 39 -5.13 -3.21 -1.33
CA HIS A 39 -5.18 -4.66 -1.45
C HIS A 39 -5.12 -5.27 -0.05
N SER A 40 -6.04 -6.18 0.25
CA SER A 40 -6.08 -6.92 1.50
C SER A 40 -5.41 -8.27 1.32
N SER A 41 -4.43 -8.56 2.18
CA SER A 41 -3.73 -9.84 2.22
C SER A 41 -3.98 -10.51 3.57
N LYS A 42 -4.05 -11.84 3.60
CA LYS A 42 -4.21 -12.60 4.87
C LYS A 42 -2.94 -12.66 5.71
N SER A 43 -1.79 -12.36 5.11
CA SER A 43 -0.48 -12.43 5.74
C SER A 43 0.48 -11.45 5.07
N LEU A 44 1.63 -11.23 5.70
CA LEU A 44 2.69 -10.36 5.20
C LEU A 44 3.93 -11.17 4.86
N ILE A 45 4.68 -10.70 3.88
CA ILE A 45 6.02 -11.17 3.56
C ILE A 45 7.00 -10.09 4.02
N VAL A 46 7.98 -10.50 4.83
CA VAL A 46 9.08 -9.65 5.25
C VAL A 46 10.36 -10.21 4.66
N THR A 47 11.06 -9.39 3.87
CA THR A 47 12.39 -9.69 3.38
C THR A 47 13.39 -8.80 4.10
N CYS A 48 14.35 -9.40 4.80
CA CYS A 48 15.41 -8.67 5.50
C CYS A 48 16.67 -8.68 4.64
N TYR A 49 17.13 -7.50 4.22
CA TYR A 49 18.46 -7.34 3.67
C TYR A 49 19.41 -6.96 4.80
N VAL A 50 20.32 -7.87 5.13
CA VAL A 50 21.22 -7.74 6.29
C VAL A 50 22.66 -7.66 5.79
N THR A 51 23.30 -6.50 5.96
CA THR A 51 24.74 -6.33 5.71
C THR A 51 25.54 -6.46 7.00
N ASN A 52 24.93 -6.15 8.14
CA ASN A 52 25.51 -6.34 9.47
C ASN A 52 24.43 -6.74 10.48
N TYR A 53 24.61 -7.90 11.11
CA TYR A 53 23.63 -8.51 12.02
C TYR A 53 23.25 -7.65 13.24
N HIS A 54 24.02 -6.62 13.60
CA HIS A 54 23.71 -5.75 14.74
C HIS A 54 23.24 -4.35 14.39
N ARG A 55 23.46 -3.86 13.17
CA ARG A 55 23.27 -2.42 12.87
C ARG A 55 22.65 -2.11 11.51
N GLU A 56 22.79 -3.00 10.53
CA GLU A 56 22.43 -2.66 9.15
C GLU A 56 21.49 -3.71 8.60
N HIS A 57 20.21 -3.53 8.93
CA HIS A 57 19.10 -4.34 8.45
C HIS A 57 18.10 -3.42 7.76
N ILE A 58 17.74 -3.76 6.54
CA ILE A 58 16.63 -3.13 5.82
C ILE A 58 15.51 -4.16 5.74
N HIS A 59 14.36 -3.83 6.32
CA HIS A 59 13.16 -4.66 6.24
C HIS A 59 12.28 -4.17 5.10
N PHE A 60 12.10 -5.03 4.10
CA PHE A 60 11.10 -4.85 3.06
C PHE A 60 9.84 -5.60 3.49
N VAL A 61 8.74 -4.86 3.64
CA VAL A 61 7.46 -5.40 4.08
C VAL A 61 6.44 -5.24 2.95
N ASP A 62 5.77 -6.32 2.59
CA ASP A 62 4.66 -6.31 1.62
C ASP A 62 3.60 -7.36 2.02
N GLY A 63 2.42 -7.31 1.41
CA GLY A 63 1.40 -8.33 1.53
C GLY A 63 1.67 -9.55 0.64
N VAL A 64 1.20 -10.73 1.06
CA VAL A 64 1.10 -11.90 0.16
C VAL A 64 0.13 -11.62 -0.99
N ASP A 65 0.10 -12.52 -1.99
CA ASP A 65 -0.83 -12.47 -3.13
C ASP A 65 -0.68 -11.20 -4.01
N GLY A 66 0.53 -10.66 -4.05
CA GLY A 66 0.92 -9.55 -4.91
C GLY A 66 0.86 -8.17 -4.27
N GLY A 67 0.37 -8.03 -3.03
CA GLY A 67 0.63 -6.88 -2.15
C GLY A 67 0.54 -5.51 -2.84
N TYR A 68 1.65 -4.76 -2.83
CA TYR A 68 1.73 -3.44 -3.46
C TYR A 68 1.48 -3.46 -4.97
N ALA A 69 1.82 -4.52 -5.69
CA ALA A 69 1.55 -4.61 -7.12
C ALA A 69 0.04 -4.63 -7.39
N MET A 70 -0.72 -5.36 -6.58
CA MET A 70 -2.18 -5.41 -6.68
C MET A 70 -2.85 -4.10 -6.26
N ALA A 71 -2.33 -3.44 -5.22
CA ALA A 71 -2.76 -2.09 -4.85
C ALA A 71 -2.49 -1.10 -6.00
N ALA A 72 -1.27 -1.09 -6.55
CA ALA A 72 -0.88 -0.20 -7.63
C ALA A 72 -1.72 -0.40 -8.90
N LYS A 73 -2.12 -1.64 -9.21
CA LYS A 73 -3.02 -1.93 -10.34
C LYS A 73 -4.34 -1.17 -10.24
N LYS A 74 -4.96 -1.14 -9.05
CA LYS A 74 -6.20 -0.38 -8.81
C LYS A 74 -5.98 1.13 -8.96
N MET A 75 -4.89 1.65 -8.39
CA MET A 75 -4.55 3.07 -8.49
C MET A 75 -4.31 3.51 -9.93
N LYS A 76 -3.51 2.76 -10.69
CA LYS A 76 -3.20 3.07 -12.08
C LYS A 76 -4.42 3.00 -12.98
N LYS A 77 -5.39 2.11 -12.67
CA LYS A 77 -6.67 2.09 -13.37
C LYS A 77 -7.43 3.40 -13.18
N GLN A 78 -7.48 3.94 -11.96
CA GLN A 78 -8.09 5.26 -11.71
C GLN A 78 -7.37 6.36 -12.51
N VAL A 79 -6.02 6.36 -12.53
CA VAL A 79 -5.25 7.34 -13.30
C VAL A 79 -5.63 7.29 -14.78
N ALA A 80 -5.64 6.10 -15.39
CA ALA A 80 -5.95 5.93 -16.81
C ALA A 80 -7.41 6.24 -17.18
N GLU A 81 -8.35 6.12 -16.24
CA GLU A 81 -9.76 6.51 -16.45
C GLU A 81 -10.00 8.02 -16.30
N ASN A 82 -9.02 8.76 -15.78
CA ASN A 82 -9.07 10.21 -15.58
C ASN A 82 -8.18 10.98 -16.59
N GLU A 83 -7.54 10.27 -17.53
CA GLU A 83 -6.87 10.84 -18.72
C GLU A 83 -7.85 10.93 -19.90
#